data_AF-A0A0F8ZKI4-F1
#
_entry.id   AF-A0A0F8ZKI4-F1
#
_cell.length_a   1.000
_cell.length_b   1.000
_cell.length_c   1.000
_cell.angle_alpha   90.00
_cell.angle_beta   90.00
_cell.angle_gamma   90.00
#
_symmetry.space_group_name_H-M   'P 1'
#
loop_
_entity.id
_entity.type
_entity.pdbx_description
1 polymer ?
#
loop_
_entity_poly.entity_id
_entity_poly.type
_entity_poly.pdbx_seq_one_letter_code
_entity_poly.pdbx_strand_id
1 'polypeptide(L)'
;MPRYWITPPEIYKELDKEFHFDFDPCPNPRPDGYNSLVLPWGHMNYCNPPFRKTDGNTDGPTAFVRKAISEQAKGKATVLLLPAQSYINLLLEAGAELRAAGRTRFLDVDTGEPLKVPSPTILAILTGGSDANS
;
A
#
# COMPACT_ATOMS: atom_id res chain seq x y z
N MET A 1 0.78 -20.53 14.09
CA MET A 1 1.52 -20.47 12.83
C MET A 1 1.13 -19.19 12.10
N PRO A 2 2.07 -18.43 11.54
CA PRO A 2 1.76 -17.26 10.73
C PRO A 2 0.90 -17.68 9.53
N ARG A 3 -0.17 -16.92 9.25
CA ARG A 3 -1.01 -17.13 8.06
C ARG A 3 -0.54 -16.17 6.97
N TYR A 4 -0.29 -16.72 5.79
CA TYR A 4 0.03 -15.96 4.58
C TYR A 4 -1.10 -16.14 3.58
N TRP A 5 -1.40 -15.10 2.82
CA TRP A 5 -2.43 -15.10 1.79
C TRP A 5 -1.76 -14.83 0.45
N ILE A 6 -1.91 -15.75 -0.50
CA ILE A 6 -1.39 -15.57 -1.85
C ILE A 6 -2.37 -14.76 -2.71
N THR A 7 -1.83 -14.03 -3.67
CA THR A 7 -2.65 -13.37 -4.70
C THR A 7 -3.31 -14.45 -5.56
N PRO A 8 -4.60 -14.33 -5.90
CA PRO A 8 -5.21 -15.18 -6.91
C PRO A 8 -4.40 -15.18 -8.23
N PRO A 9 -4.08 -16.36 -8.81
CA PRO A 9 -3.15 -16.46 -9.94
C PRO A 9 -3.53 -15.60 -11.16
N GLU A 10 -4.82 -15.42 -11.41
CA GLU A 10 -5.35 -14.60 -12.49
C GLU A 10 -5.03 -13.10 -12.31
N ILE A 11 -5.14 -12.57 -11.09
CA ILE A 11 -4.78 -11.19 -10.78
C ILE A 11 -3.27 -10.99 -10.98
N TYR A 12 -2.46 -11.93 -10.48
CA TYR A 12 -1.01 -11.87 -10.67
C TYR A 12 -0.65 -11.90 -12.16
N LYS A 13 -1.24 -12.81 -12.93
CA LYS A 13 -0.92 -13.01 -14.35
C LYS A 13 -1.22 -11.78 -15.20
N GLU A 14 -2.35 -11.11 -14.97
CA GLU A 14 -2.67 -9.88 -15.71
C GLU A 14 -1.69 -8.75 -15.37
N LEU A 15 -1.33 -8.60 -14.10
CA LEU A 15 -0.32 -7.62 -13.68
C LEU A 15 1.07 -7.96 -14.24
N ASP A 16 1.47 -9.23 -14.23
CA ASP A 16 2.78 -9.66 -14.74
C ASP A 16 2.90 -9.50 -16.25
N LYS A 17 1.79 -9.66 -16.97
CA LYS A 17 1.71 -9.37 -18.40
C LYS A 17 1.93 -7.88 -18.70
N GLU A 18 1.47 -6.99 -17.82
CA GLU A 18 1.63 -5.53 -17.95
C GLU A 18 3.02 -5.05 -17.51
N PHE A 19 3.52 -5.58 -16.40
CA PHE A 19 4.68 -5.03 -15.70
C PHE A 19 5.94 -5.88 -15.78
N HIS A 20 5.84 -7.16 -16.19
CA HIS A 20 6.97 -8.09 -16.34
C HIS A 20 7.84 -8.19 -15.08
N PHE A 21 7.31 -8.80 -14.01
CA PHE A 21 7.99 -8.84 -12.73
C PHE A 21 9.24 -9.72 -12.75
N ASP A 22 10.33 -9.24 -12.16
CA ASP A 22 11.59 -9.98 -12.02
C ASP A 22 11.90 -10.40 -10.57
N PHE A 23 11.05 -10.00 -9.61
CA PHE A 23 11.24 -10.28 -8.20
C PHE A 23 9.94 -10.20 -7.38
N ASP A 24 9.80 -11.13 -6.44
CA ASP A 24 8.73 -11.17 -5.44
C ASP A 24 9.35 -11.01 -4.03
N PRO A 25 9.13 -9.87 -3.33
CA PRO A 25 9.60 -9.68 -1.96
C PRO A 25 8.87 -10.54 -0.92
N CYS A 26 7.76 -11.17 -1.28
CA CYS A 26 6.88 -11.94 -0.40
C CYS A 26 6.57 -13.33 -1.00
N PRO A 27 7.58 -14.13 -1.40
CA PRO A 27 7.36 -15.35 -2.15
C PRO A 27 6.66 -16.42 -1.31
N ASN A 28 5.90 -17.27 -1.99
CA ASN A 28 5.31 -18.46 -1.41
C ASN A 28 5.70 -19.72 -2.23
N PRO A 29 6.30 -20.76 -1.62
CA PRO A 29 6.66 -20.85 -0.20
C PRO A 29 7.78 -19.86 0.16
N ARG A 30 7.71 -19.29 1.38
CA ARG A 30 8.74 -18.37 1.87
C ARG A 30 9.98 -19.19 2.28
N PRO A 31 11.18 -18.90 1.74
CA PRO A 31 12.39 -19.59 2.18
C PRO A 31 12.69 -19.35 3.66
N ASP A 32 13.35 -20.31 4.30
CA ASP A 32 13.75 -20.19 5.71
C ASP A 32 14.72 -19.02 5.91
N GLY A 33 14.47 -18.24 6.96
CA GLY A 33 15.26 -17.03 7.26
C GLY A 33 15.09 -15.88 6.25
N TYR A 34 14.21 -16.00 5.27
CA TYR A 34 14.04 -14.98 4.23
C TYR A 34 13.47 -13.67 4.79
N ASN A 35 14.20 -12.58 4.55
CA ASN A 35 13.81 -11.23 4.92
C ASN A 35 14.14 -10.25 3.79
N SER A 36 13.17 -10.01 2.90
CA SER A 36 13.32 -9.07 1.79
C SER A 36 13.43 -7.59 2.22
N LEU A 37 13.17 -7.24 3.48
CA LEU A 37 13.33 -5.86 3.97
C LEU A 37 14.80 -5.44 4.04
N VAL A 38 15.74 -6.39 4.15
CA VAL A 38 17.18 -6.13 4.23
C VAL A 38 17.95 -6.50 2.96
N LEU A 39 17.31 -7.16 1.99
CA LEU A 39 17.92 -7.56 0.72
C LEU A 39 17.69 -6.50 -0.37
N PRO A 40 18.53 -6.43 -1.42
CA PRO A 40 18.21 -5.67 -2.63
C PRO A 40 17.03 -6.32 -3.37
N TRP A 41 16.14 -5.50 -3.91
CA TRP A 41 15.01 -5.96 -4.74
C TRP A 41 15.37 -6.02 -6.24
N GLY A 42 14.53 -6.61 -7.07
CA GLY A 42 14.68 -6.63 -8.53
C GLY A 42 14.40 -5.27 -9.18
N HIS A 43 14.46 -5.21 -10.52
CA HIS A 43 14.14 -4.00 -11.27
C HIS A 43 12.65 -3.68 -11.23
N MET A 44 11.78 -4.70 -11.38
CA MET A 44 10.33 -4.54 -11.32
C MET A 44 9.70 -5.61 -10.43
N ASN A 45 9.17 -5.17 -9.30
CA ASN A 45 8.80 -6.05 -8.20
C ASN A 45 7.28 -6.18 -8.06
N TYR A 46 6.78 -7.37 -7.72
CA TYR A 46 5.40 -7.55 -7.27
C TYR A 46 5.38 -7.84 -5.77
N CYS A 47 4.72 -6.98 -4.98
CA CYS A 47 4.69 -7.11 -3.54
C CYS A 47 3.26 -7.23 -3.01
N ASN A 48 2.92 -8.43 -2.54
CA ASN A 48 1.73 -8.72 -1.72
C ASN A 48 2.19 -8.98 -0.27
N PRO A 49 2.35 -7.94 0.57
CA PRO A 49 2.90 -8.10 1.92
C PRO A 49 1.88 -8.68 2.90
N PRO A 50 2.35 -9.15 4.08
CA PRO A 50 1.46 -9.49 5.18
C PRO A 50 0.54 -8.32 5.56
N PHE A 51 -0.71 -8.59 5.91
CA PHE A 51 -1.75 -7.56 6.06
C PHE A 51 -1.72 -6.84 7.40
N ARG A 52 -1.25 -7.52 8.46
CA ARG A 52 -1.15 -6.99 9.81
C ARG A 52 0.31 -6.99 10.28
N LYS A 53 0.62 -6.13 11.25
CA LYS A 53 1.92 -6.12 11.94
C LYS A 53 2.27 -7.45 12.61
N THR A 54 1.25 -8.24 12.97
CA THR A 54 1.41 -9.54 13.62
C THR A 54 1.48 -10.69 12.62
N ASP A 55 1.33 -10.43 11.32
CA ASP A 55 1.34 -11.46 10.30
C ASP A 55 2.80 -11.72 9.87
N GLY A 56 3.25 -12.96 10.00
CA GLY A 56 4.63 -13.34 9.68
C GLY A 56 5.66 -12.77 10.67
N ASN A 57 6.88 -12.52 10.17
CA ASN A 57 8.00 -11.96 10.95
C ASN A 57 8.36 -10.54 10.47
N THR A 58 7.37 -9.71 10.17
CA THR A 58 7.60 -8.38 9.58
C THR A 58 6.72 -7.33 10.25
N ASP A 59 7.15 -6.06 10.24
CA ASP A 59 6.41 -4.92 10.83
C ASP A 59 5.16 -4.51 9.99
N GLY A 60 4.52 -5.48 9.32
CA GLY A 60 3.32 -5.31 8.52
C GLY A 60 3.54 -4.57 7.19
N PRO A 61 2.45 -4.18 6.51
CA PRO A 61 2.51 -3.66 5.15
C PRO A 61 3.29 -2.35 5.04
N THR A 62 3.28 -1.52 6.10
CA THR A 62 4.02 -0.25 6.13
C THR A 62 5.53 -0.43 5.99
N ALA A 63 6.11 -1.53 6.50
CA ALA A 63 7.53 -1.79 6.34
C ALA A 63 7.90 -2.08 4.87
N PHE A 64 7.06 -2.83 4.17
CA PHE A 64 7.23 -3.10 2.74
C PHE A 64 7.03 -1.86 1.88
N VAL A 65 6.05 -1.00 2.21
CA VAL A 65 5.87 0.29 1.51
C VAL A 65 7.11 1.18 1.67
N ARG A 66 7.69 1.28 2.88
CA ARG A 66 8.94 2.03 3.09
C ARG A 66 10.10 1.43 2.30
N LYS A 67 10.19 0.10 2.25
CA LYS A 67 11.20 -0.61 1.48
C LYS A 67 11.04 -0.34 -0.02
N ALA A 68 9.82 -0.43 -0.56
CA ALA A 68 9.52 -0.11 -1.96
C ALA A 68 9.93 1.33 -2.31
N ILE A 69 9.63 2.32 -1.46
CA ILE A 69 10.08 3.71 -1.64
C ILE A 69 11.61 3.82 -1.63
N SER A 70 12.29 3.09 -0.73
CA SER A 70 13.75 3.07 -0.70
C SER A 70 14.38 2.44 -1.95
N GLU A 71 13.75 1.41 -2.53
CA GLU A 71 14.22 0.79 -3.77
C GLU A 71 13.85 1.65 -5.00
N GLN A 72 12.73 2.37 -4.96
CA GLN A 72 12.37 3.37 -5.97
C GLN A 72 13.43 4.46 -6.10
N ALA A 73 13.95 4.98 -4.98
CA ALA A 73 15.04 5.94 -4.98
C ALA A 73 16.34 5.41 -5.64
N LYS A 74 16.43 4.09 -5.90
CA LYS A 74 17.54 3.42 -6.59
C LYS A 74 17.21 3.06 -8.05
N GLY A 75 16.11 3.58 -8.60
CA GLY A 75 15.69 3.32 -9.98
C GLY A 75 14.95 1.99 -10.19
N LYS A 76 14.41 1.40 -9.13
CA LYS A 76 13.56 0.20 -9.21
C LYS A 76 12.08 0.56 -9.14
N ALA A 77 11.21 -0.33 -9.56
CA ALA A 77 9.76 -0.13 -9.48
C ALA A 77 9.10 -1.28 -8.72
N THR A 78 7.92 -1.03 -8.15
CA THR A 78 7.18 -2.04 -7.38
C THR A 78 5.69 -1.82 -7.54
N VAL A 79 4.97 -2.87 -7.94
CA VAL A 79 3.51 -2.97 -7.80
C VAL A 79 3.21 -3.50 -6.41
N LEU A 80 2.44 -2.74 -5.63
CA LEU A 80 2.04 -3.08 -4.26
C LEU A 80 0.56 -3.42 -4.24
N LEU A 81 0.21 -4.65 -3.85
CA LEU A 81 -1.17 -5.04 -3.56
C LEU A 81 -1.42 -4.92 -2.05
N LEU A 82 -2.15 -3.89 -1.64
CA LEU A 82 -2.35 -3.56 -0.23
C LEU A 82 -3.84 -3.61 0.15
N PRO A 83 -4.18 -4.09 1.36
CA PRO A 83 -5.52 -3.91 1.90
C PRO A 83 -5.85 -2.42 2.00
N ALA A 84 -7.01 -2.03 1.47
CA ALA A 84 -7.55 -0.69 1.55
C ALA A 84 -8.95 -0.75 2.18
N GLN A 85 -9.36 0.36 2.79
CA GLN A 85 -10.77 0.52 3.19
C GLN A 85 -11.62 0.67 1.92
N SER A 86 -12.81 0.07 1.91
CA SER A 86 -13.68 0.03 0.71
C SER A 86 -13.97 1.42 0.13
N TYR A 87 -14.10 2.43 0.99
CA TYR A 87 -14.32 3.81 0.55
C TYR A 87 -13.19 4.36 -0.32
N ILE A 88 -11.93 3.90 -0.17
CA ILE A 88 -10.82 4.35 -1.03
C ILE A 88 -11.04 3.88 -2.48
N ASN A 89 -11.49 2.64 -2.67
CA ASN A 89 -11.79 2.12 -4.00
C ASN A 89 -12.98 2.87 -4.62
N LEU A 90 -14.06 3.10 -3.85
CA LEU A 90 -15.20 3.90 -4.32
C LEU A 90 -14.78 5.32 -4.73
N LEU A 91 -13.88 5.95 -3.98
CA LEU A 91 -13.36 7.28 -4.30
C LEU A 91 -12.50 7.28 -5.57
N LEU A 92 -11.65 6.25 -5.76
CA LEU A 92 -10.87 6.08 -6.99
C LEU A 92 -11.77 5.86 -8.21
N GLU A 93 -12.78 5.00 -8.09
CA GLU A 93 -13.78 4.73 -9.13
C GLU A 93 -14.60 5.98 -9.48
N ALA A 94 -14.88 6.84 -8.50
CA ALA A 94 -15.54 8.13 -8.70
C ALA A 94 -14.62 9.23 -9.26
N GLY A 95 -13.34 8.94 -9.50
CA GLY A 95 -12.37 9.92 -10.02
C GLY A 95 -11.91 10.96 -9.01
N ALA A 96 -11.97 10.66 -7.70
CA ALA A 96 -11.50 11.57 -6.67
C ALA A 96 -9.98 11.81 -6.75
N GLU A 97 -9.55 13.06 -6.57
CA GLU A 97 -8.13 13.35 -6.33
C GLU A 97 -7.78 12.95 -4.89
N LEU A 98 -6.77 12.08 -4.74
CA LEU A 98 -6.28 11.65 -3.43
C LEU A 98 -4.99 12.40 -3.07
N ARG A 99 -4.95 13.02 -1.88
CA ARG A 99 -3.73 13.67 -1.33
C ARG A 99 -3.38 13.10 0.03
N ALA A 100 -2.09 12.90 0.27
CA ALA A 100 -1.61 12.55 1.60
C ALA A 100 -1.89 13.68 2.60
N ALA A 101 -2.57 13.36 3.70
CA ALA A 101 -2.80 14.31 4.81
C ALA A 101 -1.89 14.04 6.02
N GLY A 102 -0.98 13.07 5.87
CA GLY A 102 -0.03 12.67 6.90
C GLY A 102 -0.72 11.96 8.06
N ARG A 103 -0.43 12.42 9.28
CA ARG A 103 -1.02 11.90 10.51
C ARG A 103 -1.77 13.01 11.23
N THR A 104 -3.09 13.09 11.06
CA THR A 104 -3.93 14.15 11.61
C THR A 104 -4.17 13.95 13.11
N ARG A 105 -3.98 15.02 13.88
CA ARG A 105 -4.45 15.14 15.26
C ARG A 105 -5.83 15.82 15.24
N PHE A 106 -6.89 15.01 15.17
CA PHE A 106 -8.25 15.54 15.28
C PHE A 106 -8.46 16.18 16.65
N LEU A 107 -9.28 17.21 16.71
CA LEU A 107 -9.64 17.87 17.96
C LEU A 107 -10.92 17.24 18.51
N ASP A 108 -10.95 17.03 19.81
CA ASP A 108 -12.16 16.67 20.54
C ASP A 108 -13.17 17.82 20.48
N VAL A 109 -14.45 17.51 20.25
CA VAL A 109 -15.47 18.54 19.97
C VAL A 109 -15.84 19.35 21.21
N ASP A 110 -15.75 18.74 22.40
CA ASP A 110 -16.18 19.37 23.65
C ASP A 110 -15.04 20.13 24.32
N THR A 111 -13.81 19.59 24.26
CA THR A 111 -12.64 20.13 24.96
C THR A 111 -11.69 20.90 24.05
N GLY A 112 -11.75 20.70 22.73
CA GLY A 112 -10.78 21.24 21.78
C GLY A 112 -9.39 20.61 21.88
N GLU A 113 -9.20 19.61 22.74
CA GLU A 113 -7.90 18.95 22.90
C GLU A 113 -7.57 18.06 21.70
N PRO A 114 -6.29 18.00 21.27
CA PRO A 114 -5.89 17.14 20.17
C PRO A 114 -5.82 15.67 20.57
N LEU A 115 -6.19 14.79 19.63
CA LEU A 115 -6.03 13.35 19.74
C LEU A 115 -4.57 12.99 20.09
N LYS A 116 -4.39 12.26 21.19
CA LYS A 116 -3.07 11.89 21.74
C LYS A 116 -2.21 11.15 20.71
N VAL A 117 -2.81 10.20 19.99
CA VAL A 117 -2.16 9.45 18.91
C VAL A 117 -2.79 9.87 17.59
N PRO A 118 -2.05 10.52 16.67
CA PRO A 118 -2.63 10.99 15.42
C PRO A 118 -2.98 9.82 14.51
N SER A 119 -4.04 9.96 13.73
CA SER A 119 -4.51 8.93 12.79
C SER A 119 -3.87 9.13 11.41
N PRO A 120 -3.47 8.07 10.70
CA PRO A 120 -3.09 8.19 9.29
C PRO A 120 -4.31 8.63 8.48
N THR A 121 -4.14 9.64 7.65
CA THR A 121 -5.25 10.29 6.94
C THR A 121 -4.89 10.57 5.49
N ILE A 122 -5.92 10.53 4.66
CA ILE A 122 -5.88 10.89 3.25
C ILE A 122 -7.01 11.88 2.99
N LEU A 123 -6.75 12.89 2.18
CA LEU A 123 -7.80 13.74 1.62
C LEU A 123 -8.29 13.09 0.33
N ALA A 124 -9.60 12.99 0.17
CA ALA A 124 -10.23 12.64 -1.08
C ALA A 124 -11.08 13.82 -1.54
N ILE A 125 -10.77 14.35 -2.72
CA ILE A 125 -11.37 15.58 -3.24
C ILE A 125 -12.26 15.18 -4.42
N LEU A 126 -13.55 15.39 -4.24
CA LEU A 126 -14.56 15.29 -5.29
C LEU A 126 -14.91 16.70 -5.75
N THR A 127 -14.60 17.02 -7.00
CA THR A 127 -15.01 18.28 -7.62
C THR A 127 -16.30 18.05 -8.40
N GLY A 128 -17.26 18.96 -8.29
CA GLY A 128 -18.41 18.97 -9.19
C GLY A 128 -17.93 19.13 -10.64
N GLY A 129 -18.60 18.47 -11.59
CA GLY A 129 -18.27 18.61 -13.00
C GLY A 129 -18.39 20.07 -13.43
N SER A 130 -17.31 20.65 -13.92
CA SER A 130 -17.36 21.89 -14.69
C SER A 130 -17.78 21.56 -16.12
N ASP A 131 -19.00 21.03 -16.27
CA ASP A 131 -19.76 21.08 -17.52
C ASP A 131 -20.85 22.14 -17.34
N ALA A 132 -20.39 23.38 -17.24
CA ALA A 132 -21.20 24.57 -17.49
C ALA A 132 -20.39 25.47 -18.42
N ASN A 133 -20.57 25.24 -19.71
CA ASN A 133 -20.12 26.03 -20.87
C ASN A 133 -18.66 25.85 -21.33
N SER A 134 -18.45 24.91 -22.25
CA SER A 134 -17.77 25.17 -23.53
C SER A 134 -18.11 24.07 -24.55
#